data_AF-A0A662WS66-F1
#
_entry.id   AF-A0A662WS66-F1
#
_cell.length_a   1.000
_cell.length_b   1.000
_cell.length_c   1.000
_cell.angle_alpha   90.00
_cell.angle_beta   90.00
_cell.angle_gamma   90.00
#
_symmetry.space_group_name_H-M   'P 1'
#
loop_
_entity.id
_entity.type
_entity.pdbx_description
1 polymer ?
#
loop_
_entity_poly.entity_id
_entity_poly.type
_entity_poly.pdbx_seq_one_letter_code
_entity_poly.pdbx_strand_id
1 'polypeptide(L)'
;MLEHLHERMTGTSAMEWEKVSAALRAVENKVRRRTNVSVERDVNLLRERAPSARDSDLENLREVRREADCLRRRLDAASRQNVQAVAQKDGMIMTLTEELKNGDAVRRKMHNTVQVRSGCRLLRVAAARFWNGTLPTESIVMCLQSLRGNVRVFARTRPFLPSDRCDPAEAVPTISCGSDGQSLELRRPGTAAALAPAPLDFTFDKVFAPSTGQAAMLDDVTDFVQSSLDDYRVGLFAYGQTGSGKTHTVSGIKVVLADGFAVS
;
A
#
# COMPACT_ATOMS: atom_id res chain seq x y z
N MET A 1 11.26 -27.77 -54.96
CA MET A 1 10.82 -26.50 -55.59
C MET A 1 10.65 -25.36 -54.59
N LEU A 2 10.20 -25.62 -53.35
CA LEU A 2 10.05 -24.59 -52.30
C LEU A 2 11.37 -24.13 -51.66
N GLU A 3 12.38 -25.01 -51.52
CA GLU A 3 13.70 -24.60 -51.00
C GLU A 3 14.42 -23.63 -51.94
N HIS A 4 14.31 -23.83 -53.26
CA HIS A 4 14.97 -22.99 -54.26
C HIS A 4 14.33 -21.59 -54.40
N LEU A 5 13.06 -21.45 -54.02
CA LEU A 5 12.38 -20.14 -53.93
C LEU A 5 12.70 -19.43 -52.60
N HIS A 6 12.85 -20.18 -51.50
CA HIS A 6 13.26 -19.62 -50.22
C HIS A 6 14.70 -19.07 -50.27
N GLU A 7 15.62 -19.79 -50.92
CA GLU A 7 17.02 -19.38 -51.08
C GLU A 7 17.20 -18.16 -52.01
N ARG A 8 16.36 -18.03 -53.04
CA ARG A 8 16.32 -16.84 -53.90
C ARG A 8 15.68 -15.64 -53.20
N MET A 9 14.68 -15.85 -52.35
CA MET A 9 14.05 -14.78 -51.55
C MET A 9 14.96 -14.30 -50.40
N THR A 10 15.69 -15.20 -49.73
CA THR A 10 16.66 -14.83 -48.69
C THR A 10 17.91 -14.20 -49.29
N GLY A 11 18.35 -14.64 -50.47
CA GLY A 11 19.48 -14.06 -51.21
C GLY A 11 19.18 -12.64 -51.75
N THR A 12 18.00 -12.39 -52.30
CA THR A 12 17.60 -11.02 -52.71
C THR A 12 17.42 -10.11 -51.50
N SER A 13 16.84 -10.61 -50.41
CA SER A 13 16.71 -9.85 -49.16
C SER A 13 18.08 -9.51 -48.57
N ALA A 14 19.03 -10.44 -48.54
CA ALA A 14 20.40 -10.19 -48.06
C ALA A 14 21.13 -9.13 -48.91
N MET A 15 20.98 -9.18 -50.24
CA MET A 15 21.58 -8.21 -51.16
C MET A 15 20.94 -6.82 -51.04
N GLU A 16 19.63 -6.74 -50.74
CA GLU A 16 18.95 -5.48 -50.43
C GLU A 16 19.36 -4.92 -49.06
N TRP A 17 19.50 -5.77 -48.04
CA TRP A 17 20.01 -5.38 -46.73
C TRP A 17 21.45 -4.87 -46.78
N GLU A 18 22.30 -5.46 -47.62
CA GLU A 18 23.68 -5.01 -47.80
C GLU A 18 23.75 -3.65 -48.51
N LYS A 19 22.88 -3.43 -49.51
CA LYS A 19 22.73 -2.10 -50.16
C LYS A 19 22.22 -1.04 -49.18
N VAL A 20 21.23 -1.36 -48.35
CA VAL A 20 20.69 -0.46 -47.32
C VAL A 20 21.73 -0.15 -46.24
N SER A 21 22.49 -1.16 -45.79
CA SER A 21 23.60 -0.98 -44.83
C SER A 21 24.72 -0.10 -45.40
N ALA A 22 25.10 -0.31 -46.67
CA ALA A 22 26.08 0.52 -47.35
C ALA A 22 25.60 1.97 -47.51
N ALA A 23 24.31 2.18 -47.84
CA ALA A 23 23.71 3.50 -47.92
C ALA A 23 23.67 4.21 -46.55
N LEU A 24 23.33 3.49 -45.47
CA LEU A 24 23.36 3.99 -44.09
C LEU A 24 24.77 4.43 -43.68
N ARG A 25 25.79 3.60 -43.92
CA ARG A 25 27.20 3.95 -43.67
C ARG A 25 27.64 5.14 -44.51
N ALA A 26 27.18 5.26 -45.75
CA ALA A 26 27.49 6.41 -46.61
C ALA A 26 26.86 7.70 -46.09
N VAL A 27 25.62 7.64 -45.61
CA VAL A 27 24.92 8.78 -44.98
C VAL A 27 25.61 9.16 -43.66
N GLU A 28 25.93 8.19 -42.82
CA GLU A 28 26.65 8.41 -41.55
C GLU A 28 28.02 9.06 -41.79
N ASN A 29 28.79 8.55 -42.76
CA ASN A 29 30.06 9.15 -43.15
C ASN A 29 29.88 10.57 -43.72
N LYS A 30 28.77 10.85 -44.42
CA LYS A 30 28.48 12.19 -44.96
C LYS A 30 28.08 13.17 -43.86
N VAL A 31 27.30 12.74 -42.88
CA VAL A 31 26.96 13.51 -41.67
C VAL A 31 28.22 13.77 -40.84
N ARG A 32 29.06 12.75 -40.65
CA ARG A 32 30.35 12.86 -39.96
C ARG A 32 31.32 13.80 -40.67
N ARG A 33 31.37 13.77 -42.01
CA ARG A 33 32.18 14.73 -42.79
C ARG A 33 31.66 16.17 -42.63
N ARG A 34 30.35 16.40 -42.66
CA ARG A 34 29.76 17.73 -42.48
C ARG A 34 30.01 18.29 -41.07
N THR A 35 29.84 17.46 -40.05
CA THR A 35 30.11 17.85 -38.65
C THR A 35 31.59 18.13 -38.43
N ASN A 36 32.49 17.28 -38.93
CA ASN A 36 33.94 17.53 -38.86
C ASN A 36 34.32 18.85 -39.54
N VAL A 37 33.82 19.13 -40.74
CA VAL A 37 34.10 20.41 -41.44
C VAL A 37 33.55 21.61 -40.66
N SER A 38 32.40 21.48 -39.99
CA SER A 38 31.87 22.53 -39.12
C SER A 38 32.77 22.76 -37.91
N VAL A 39 33.15 21.69 -37.21
CA VAL A 39 34.05 21.76 -36.05
C VAL A 39 35.42 22.32 -36.46
N GLU A 40 35.97 21.93 -37.61
CA GLU A 40 37.23 22.46 -38.13
C GLU A 40 37.13 23.96 -38.43
N ARG A 41 36.02 24.44 -39.00
CA ARG A 41 35.77 25.88 -39.18
C ARG A 41 35.72 26.61 -37.84
N ASP A 42 34.98 26.07 -36.88
CA ASP A 42 34.86 26.69 -35.54
C ASP A 42 36.22 26.71 -34.82
N VAL A 43 37.02 25.64 -34.93
CA VAL A 43 38.39 25.57 -34.39
C VAL A 43 39.30 26.60 -35.06
N ASN A 44 39.20 26.78 -36.38
CA ASN A 44 40.00 27.77 -37.09
C ASN A 44 39.60 29.21 -36.72
N LEU A 45 38.30 29.50 -36.62
CA LEU A 45 37.78 30.79 -36.15
C LEU A 45 38.26 31.10 -34.72
N LEU A 46 38.27 30.09 -33.83
CA LEU A 46 38.79 30.25 -32.47
C LEU A 46 40.30 30.47 -32.45
N ARG A 47 41.07 29.81 -33.34
CA ARG A 47 42.52 30.03 -33.48
C ARG A 47 42.86 31.42 -33.99
N GLU A 48 42.10 31.94 -34.95
CA GLU A 48 42.27 33.31 -35.46
C GLU A 48 41.91 34.36 -34.40
N ARG A 49 40.94 34.06 -33.54
CA ARG A 49 40.49 34.95 -32.46
C ARG A 49 41.34 34.84 -31.19
N ALA A 50 42.05 33.73 -30.98
CA ALA A 50 42.95 33.52 -29.85
C ALA A 50 44.02 34.63 -29.64
N PRO A 51 44.73 35.12 -30.68
CA PRO A 51 45.69 36.22 -30.50
C PRO A 51 45.04 37.59 -30.22
N SER A 52 43.72 37.73 -30.42
CA SER A 52 42.97 38.97 -30.09
C SER A 52 42.44 39.01 -28.65
N ALA A 53 42.41 37.86 -27.97
CA ALA A 53 42.09 37.80 -26.56
C ALA A 53 43.27 38.34 -25.76
N ARG A 54 43.04 39.36 -24.92
CA ARG A 54 44.09 39.88 -24.04
C ARG A 54 44.40 38.83 -22.98
N ASP A 55 45.67 38.69 -22.59
CA ASP A 55 46.07 37.78 -21.51
C ASP A 55 45.30 38.05 -20.20
N SER A 56 44.87 39.30 -19.98
CA SER A 56 43.99 39.68 -18.87
C SER A 56 42.63 38.98 -18.89
N ASP A 57 42.02 38.81 -20.07
CA ASP A 57 40.70 38.19 -20.21
C ASP A 57 40.79 36.67 -20.00
N LEU A 58 41.89 36.07 -20.44
CA LEU A 58 42.20 34.65 -20.18
C LEU A 58 42.45 34.39 -18.69
N GLU A 59 43.14 35.29 -18.00
CA GLU A 59 43.38 35.17 -16.56
C GLU A 59 42.07 35.34 -15.75
N ASN A 60 41.23 36.32 -16.11
CA ASN A 60 39.90 36.51 -15.53
C ASN A 60 39.00 35.27 -15.73
N LEU A 61 39.00 34.66 -16.92
CA LEU A 61 38.24 33.45 -17.19
C LEU A 61 38.75 32.23 -16.39
N ARG A 62 40.07 32.14 -16.18
CA ARG A 62 40.66 31.11 -15.31
C ARG A 62 40.24 31.30 -13.86
N GLU A 63 40.17 32.54 -13.39
CA GLU A 63 39.72 32.88 -12.04
C GLU A 63 38.25 32.52 -11.83
N VAL A 64 37.35 32.96 -12.72
CA VAL A 64 35.92 32.60 -12.66
C VAL A 64 35.71 31.08 -12.71
N ARG A 65 36.51 30.36 -13.52
CA ARG A 65 36.47 28.90 -13.54
C ARG A 65 36.89 28.28 -12.21
N ARG A 66 37.96 28.77 -11.58
CA ARG A 66 38.41 28.32 -10.26
C ARG A 66 37.34 28.60 -9.19
N GLU A 67 36.71 29.77 -9.23
CA GLU A 67 35.60 30.12 -8.33
C GLU A 67 34.40 29.19 -8.53
N ALA A 68 34.01 28.93 -9.77
CA ALA A 68 32.92 28.00 -10.09
C ALA A 68 33.22 26.57 -9.62
N ASP A 69 34.46 26.10 -9.77
CA ASP A 69 34.89 24.79 -9.27
C ASP A 69 34.87 24.74 -7.74
N CYS A 70 35.26 25.82 -7.07
CA CYS A 70 35.18 25.95 -5.62
C CYS A 70 33.72 25.92 -5.12
N LEU A 71 32.83 26.67 -5.77
CA LEU A 71 31.40 26.69 -5.45
C LEU A 71 30.74 25.32 -5.69
N ARG A 72 31.09 24.62 -6.78
CA ARG A 72 30.61 23.25 -7.04
C ARG A 72 31.03 22.28 -5.93
N ARG A 73 32.29 22.30 -5.51
CA ARG A 73 32.77 21.45 -4.40
C ARG A 73 32.04 21.75 -3.10
N ARG A 74 31.78 23.03 -2.80
CA ARG A 74 31.00 23.44 -1.63
C ARG A 74 29.56 22.95 -1.70
N LEU A 75 28.92 23.05 -2.86
CA LEU A 75 27.57 22.53 -3.08
C LEU A 75 27.52 21.00 -2.92
N ASP A 76 28.50 20.28 -3.46
CA ASP A 76 28.59 18.82 -3.32
C ASP A 76 28.84 18.39 -1.87
N ALA A 77 29.64 19.15 -1.13
CA ALA A 77 29.88 18.90 0.30
C ALA A 77 28.60 19.16 1.12
N ALA A 78 27.91 20.28 0.87
CA ALA A 78 26.64 20.60 1.52
C ALA A 78 25.54 19.59 1.19
N SER A 79 25.41 19.18 -0.08
CA SER A 79 24.47 18.12 -0.50
C SER A 79 24.78 16.79 0.18
N ARG A 80 26.06 16.39 0.28
CA ARG A 80 26.46 15.17 1.00
C ARG A 80 26.09 15.23 2.49
N GLN A 81 26.35 16.36 3.13
CA GLN A 81 25.97 16.58 4.53
C GLN A 81 24.45 16.50 4.71
N ASN A 82 23.67 17.12 3.81
CA ASN A 82 22.21 17.05 3.83
C ASN A 82 21.70 15.62 3.68
N VAL A 83 22.25 14.85 2.73
CA VAL A 83 21.89 13.44 2.53
C VAL A 83 22.19 12.60 3.79
N GLN A 84 23.36 12.81 4.41
CA GLN A 84 23.71 12.13 5.66
C GLN A 84 22.78 12.53 6.82
N ALA A 85 22.43 13.81 6.94
CA ALA A 85 21.52 14.29 7.97
C ALA A 85 20.09 13.76 7.78
N VAL A 86 19.61 13.64 6.55
CA VAL A 86 18.34 13.00 6.23
C VAL A 86 18.38 11.52 6.61
N ALA A 87 19.42 10.78 6.22
CA ALA A 87 19.56 9.37 6.59
C ALA A 87 19.61 9.14 8.12
N GLN A 88 20.28 10.02 8.86
CA GLN A 88 20.30 9.96 10.34
C GLN A 88 18.91 10.21 10.94
N LYS A 89 18.20 11.24 10.45
CA LYS A 89 16.82 11.54 10.89
C LYS A 89 15.88 10.40 10.56
N ASP A 90 15.99 9.79 9.39
CA ASP A 90 15.18 8.64 8.99
C ASP A 90 15.42 7.45 9.93
N GLY A 91 16.67 7.18 10.31
CA GLY A 91 17.00 6.16 11.32
C GLY A 91 16.41 6.44 12.70
N MET A 92 16.42 7.70 13.14
CA MET A 92 15.76 8.11 14.40
C MET A 92 14.24 7.96 14.33
N ILE A 93 13.62 8.35 13.20
CA ILE A 93 12.18 8.21 12.99
C ILE A 93 11.77 6.73 13.08
N MET A 94 12.53 5.83 12.45
CA MET A 94 12.27 4.38 12.53
C MET A 94 12.33 3.88 13.97
N THR A 95 13.33 4.31 14.74
CA THR A 95 13.48 3.91 16.14
C THR A 95 12.31 4.42 16.98
N LEU A 96 11.96 5.71 16.86
CA LEU A 96 10.85 6.33 17.59
C LEU A 96 9.48 5.74 17.21
N THR A 97 9.27 5.40 15.94
CA THR A 97 8.02 4.74 15.52
C THR A 97 7.89 3.35 16.13
N GLU A 98 8.98 2.62 16.30
CA GLU A 98 8.98 1.33 16.96
C GLU A 98 8.70 1.46 18.47
N GLU A 99 9.29 2.45 19.14
CA GLU A 99 8.99 2.75 20.54
C GLU A 99 7.53 3.15 20.74
N LEU A 100 6.96 3.96 19.84
CA LEU A 100 5.54 4.32 19.88
C LEU A 100 4.63 3.10 19.70
N LYS A 101 4.92 2.22 18.74
CA LYS A 101 4.16 0.97 18.55
C LYS A 101 4.20 0.09 19.78
N ASN A 102 5.39 -0.07 20.38
CA ASN A 102 5.56 -0.85 21.60
C ASN A 102 4.81 -0.22 22.78
N GLY A 103 4.89 1.11 22.93
CA GLY A 103 4.16 1.86 23.94
C GLY A 103 2.64 1.72 23.79
N ASP A 104 2.11 1.78 22.56
CA ASP A 104 0.70 1.58 22.27
C ASP A 104 0.25 0.13 22.55
N ALA A 105 1.08 -0.86 22.22
CA ALA A 105 0.81 -2.26 22.56
C ALA A 105 0.73 -2.47 24.08
N VAL A 106 1.66 -1.88 24.85
CA VAL A 106 1.63 -1.93 26.32
C VAL A 106 0.40 -1.20 26.87
N ARG A 107 0.08 -0.02 26.35
CA ARG A 107 -1.11 0.76 26.76
C ARG A 107 -2.39 -0.04 26.54
N ARG A 108 -2.54 -0.70 25.37
CA ARG A 108 -3.69 -1.57 25.07
C ARG A 108 -3.77 -2.75 26.03
N LYS A 109 -2.63 -3.44 26.30
CA LYS A 109 -2.58 -4.55 27.27
C LYS A 109 -2.99 -4.11 28.68
N MET A 110 -2.47 -2.96 29.15
CA MET A 110 -2.85 -2.40 30.45
C MET A 110 -4.33 -2.02 30.50
N HIS A 111 -4.84 -1.36 29.45
CA HIS A 111 -6.25 -0.98 29.37
C HIS A 111 -7.17 -2.20 29.44
N ASN A 112 -6.88 -3.24 28.66
CA ASN A 112 -7.62 -4.50 28.69
C ASN A 112 -7.53 -5.16 30.07
N THR A 113 -6.35 -5.19 30.70
CA THR A 113 -6.17 -5.78 32.04
C THR A 113 -6.97 -5.03 33.11
N VAL A 114 -6.98 -3.70 33.06
CA VAL A 114 -7.74 -2.87 34.01
C VAL A 114 -9.25 -2.99 33.78
N GLN A 115 -9.70 -3.02 32.53
CA GLN A 115 -11.10 -3.28 32.18
C GLN A 115 -11.54 -4.66 32.65
N VAL A 116 -10.75 -5.70 32.43
CA VAL A 116 -11.04 -7.06 32.91
C VAL A 116 -11.06 -7.11 34.44
N ARG A 117 -10.10 -6.50 35.14
CA ARG A 117 -10.06 -6.55 36.61
C ARG A 117 -11.22 -5.79 37.27
N SER A 118 -11.54 -4.60 36.75
CA SER A 118 -12.70 -3.83 37.22
C SER A 118 -14.00 -4.52 36.82
N GLY A 119 -14.04 -5.09 35.62
CA GLY A 119 -15.17 -5.82 35.09
C GLY A 119 -15.48 -7.11 35.84
N CYS A 120 -14.48 -7.92 36.18
CA CYS A 120 -14.67 -9.13 36.98
C CYS A 120 -15.25 -8.83 38.36
N ARG A 121 -14.87 -7.70 38.99
CA ARG A 121 -15.47 -7.29 40.26
C ARG A 121 -16.94 -6.90 40.08
N LEU A 122 -17.25 -6.09 39.07
CA LEU A 122 -18.63 -5.70 38.77
C LEU A 122 -19.49 -6.93 38.41
N LEU A 123 -18.96 -7.83 37.59
CA LEU A 123 -19.64 -9.04 37.14
C LEU A 123 -19.89 -10.00 38.30
N ARG A 124 -18.94 -10.18 39.23
CA ARG A 124 -19.16 -10.99 40.45
C ARG A 124 -20.29 -10.45 41.30
N VAL A 125 -20.37 -9.14 41.48
CA VAL A 125 -21.45 -8.50 42.24
C VAL A 125 -22.79 -8.61 41.51
N ALA A 126 -22.81 -8.34 40.19
CA ALA A 126 -24.02 -8.45 39.37
C ALA A 126 -24.55 -9.90 39.31
N ALA A 127 -23.66 -10.88 39.12
CA ALA A 127 -24.00 -12.29 39.13
C ALA A 127 -24.57 -12.74 40.48
N ALA A 128 -23.97 -12.33 41.60
CA ALA A 128 -24.51 -12.64 42.92
C ALA A 128 -25.93 -12.07 43.10
N ARG A 129 -26.18 -10.83 42.65
CA ARG A 129 -27.51 -10.21 42.70
C ARG A 129 -28.52 -10.89 41.77
N PHE A 130 -28.08 -11.36 40.61
CA PHE A 130 -28.91 -12.12 39.68
C PHE A 130 -29.33 -13.48 40.27
N TRP A 131 -28.38 -14.24 40.81
CA TRP A 131 -28.67 -15.53 41.48
C TRP A 131 -29.58 -15.37 42.71
N ASN A 132 -29.45 -14.26 43.43
CA ASN A 132 -30.32 -13.91 44.55
C ASN A 132 -31.69 -13.34 44.11
N GLY A 133 -32.01 -13.35 42.81
CA GLY A 133 -33.28 -12.84 42.25
C GLY A 133 -33.47 -11.32 42.37
N THR A 134 -32.44 -10.59 42.78
CA THR A 134 -32.49 -9.13 43.02
C THR A 134 -32.11 -8.31 41.79
N LEU A 135 -31.67 -8.96 40.71
CA LEU A 135 -31.25 -8.32 39.45
C LEU A 135 -31.98 -9.01 38.29
N PRO A 136 -32.65 -8.26 37.40
CA PRO A 136 -33.27 -8.83 36.22
C PRO A 136 -32.23 -9.28 35.18
N THR A 137 -32.64 -10.20 34.30
CA THR A 137 -31.78 -10.79 33.25
C THR A 137 -31.19 -9.72 32.33
N GLU A 138 -31.98 -8.72 31.95
CA GLU A 138 -31.54 -7.61 31.08
C GLU A 138 -30.37 -6.83 31.71
N SER A 139 -30.38 -6.64 33.03
CA SER A 139 -29.32 -5.90 33.73
C SER A 139 -27.97 -6.65 33.75
N ILE A 140 -27.98 -7.99 33.85
CA ILE A 140 -26.74 -8.77 33.79
C ILE A 140 -26.21 -8.87 32.35
N VAL A 141 -27.10 -8.95 31.37
CA VAL A 141 -26.76 -8.88 29.94
C VAL A 141 -26.11 -7.54 29.63
N MET A 142 -26.69 -6.42 30.06
CA MET A 142 -26.12 -5.09 29.83
C MET A 142 -24.76 -4.91 30.51
N CYS A 143 -24.59 -5.44 31.74
CA CYS A 143 -23.30 -5.49 32.41
C CYS A 143 -22.27 -6.23 31.54
N LEU A 144 -22.58 -7.44 31.08
CA LEU A 144 -21.71 -8.22 30.19
C LEU A 144 -21.37 -7.47 28.88
N GLN A 145 -22.34 -6.83 28.24
CA GLN A 145 -22.10 -6.02 27.03
C GLN A 145 -21.18 -4.82 27.32
N SER A 146 -21.35 -4.13 28.46
CA SER A 146 -20.48 -3.01 28.85
C SER A 146 -19.03 -3.45 29.10
N LEU A 147 -18.83 -4.66 29.62
CA LEU A 147 -17.51 -5.21 29.89
C LEU A 147 -16.76 -5.65 28.62
N ARG A 148 -17.50 -6.02 27.57
CA ARG A 148 -16.95 -6.27 26.23
C ARG A 148 -16.62 -4.99 25.47
N GLY A 149 -17.08 -3.83 25.94
CA GLY A 149 -16.87 -2.53 25.32
C GLY A 149 -18.11 -2.00 24.61
N ASN A 150 -18.37 -0.70 24.82
CA ASN A 150 -19.52 0.02 24.24
C ASN A 150 -19.37 0.27 22.74
N VAL A 151 -18.14 0.26 22.22
CA VAL A 151 -17.83 0.35 20.80
C VAL A 151 -17.07 -0.89 20.42
N ARG A 152 -17.54 -1.57 19.37
CA ARG A 152 -16.90 -2.77 18.82
C ARG A 152 -16.69 -2.59 17.32
N VAL A 153 -15.51 -2.96 16.85
CA VAL A 153 -15.11 -2.87 15.45
C VAL A 153 -14.88 -4.28 14.92
N PHE A 154 -15.73 -4.69 13.99
CA PHE A 154 -15.60 -5.96 13.29
C PHE A 154 -15.08 -5.72 11.88
N ALA A 155 -14.07 -6.50 11.48
CA ALA A 155 -13.60 -6.53 10.10
C ALA A 155 -14.18 -7.75 9.38
N ARG A 156 -14.68 -7.56 8.16
CA ARG A 156 -15.18 -8.65 7.31
C ARG A 156 -14.53 -8.58 5.94
N THR A 157 -13.86 -9.66 5.56
CA THR A 157 -13.36 -9.85 4.20
C THR A 157 -14.38 -10.64 3.41
N ARG A 158 -14.84 -10.10 2.26
CA ARG A 158 -15.73 -10.85 1.37
C ARG A 158 -14.94 -11.87 0.55
N PRO A 159 -15.54 -13.03 0.20
CA PRO A 159 -14.97 -13.91 -0.81
C PRO A 159 -14.92 -13.23 -2.19
N PHE A 160 -14.04 -13.73 -3.06
CA PHE A 160 -14.00 -13.33 -4.46
C PHE A 160 -15.31 -13.72 -5.15
N LEU A 161 -15.87 -12.80 -5.92
CA LEU A 161 -17.03 -13.05 -6.76
C LEU A 161 -16.54 -13.44 -8.17
N PRO A 162 -17.34 -14.23 -8.92
CA PRO A 162 -17.02 -14.56 -10.32
C PRO A 162 -16.79 -13.32 -11.21
N SER A 163 -17.45 -12.20 -10.87
CA SER A 163 -17.32 -10.93 -11.58
C SER A 163 -15.99 -10.20 -11.34
N ASP A 164 -15.18 -10.61 -10.37
CA ASP A 164 -13.93 -9.95 -10.00
C ASP A 164 -12.78 -10.24 -10.99
N ARG A 165 -12.99 -11.09 -12.00
CA ARG A 165 -12.00 -11.47 -13.05
C ARG A 165 -10.62 -11.84 -12.47
N CYS A 166 -10.63 -12.52 -11.33
CA CYS A 166 -9.44 -12.96 -10.62
C CYS A 166 -9.52 -14.47 -10.50
N ASP A 167 -8.52 -15.18 -11.05
CA ASP A 167 -8.45 -16.63 -10.89
C ASP A 167 -8.09 -16.94 -9.43
N PRO A 168 -8.95 -17.67 -8.68
CA PRO A 168 -8.75 -17.93 -7.26
C PRO A 168 -7.49 -18.77 -6.97
N ALA A 169 -6.89 -19.40 -8.00
CA ALA A 169 -5.65 -20.17 -7.91
C ALA A 169 -4.37 -19.32 -8.11
N GLU A 170 -4.46 -18.16 -8.76
CA GLU A 170 -3.29 -17.29 -9.06
C GLU A 170 -3.30 -15.98 -8.25
N ALA A 171 -4.44 -15.60 -7.69
CA ALA A 171 -4.58 -14.39 -6.89
C ALA A 171 -4.01 -14.59 -5.47
N VAL A 172 -2.80 -14.09 -5.22
CA VAL A 172 -2.31 -13.91 -3.84
C VAL A 172 -3.23 -12.89 -3.17
N PRO A 173 -3.96 -13.26 -2.09
CA PRO A 173 -4.89 -12.34 -1.46
C PRO A 173 -4.12 -11.17 -0.86
N THR A 174 -4.54 -9.95 -1.22
CA THR A 174 -4.03 -8.69 -0.65
C THR A 174 -4.29 -8.60 0.85
N ILE A 175 -5.29 -9.34 1.35
CA ILE A 175 -5.69 -9.36 2.76
C ILE A 175 -5.56 -10.78 3.30
N SER A 176 -4.78 -10.95 4.38
CA SER A 176 -4.68 -12.18 5.16
C SER A 176 -5.37 -12.01 6.50
N CYS A 177 -6.21 -12.97 6.89
CA CYS A 177 -6.81 -13.01 8.23
C CYS A 177 -6.00 -13.93 9.13
N GLY A 178 -5.67 -13.46 10.33
CA GLY A 178 -4.97 -14.26 11.34
C GLY A 178 -5.85 -15.42 11.86
N SER A 179 -5.21 -16.50 12.32
CA SER A 179 -5.89 -17.65 12.92
C SER A 179 -6.47 -17.35 14.32
N ASP A 180 -6.09 -16.22 14.89
CA ASP A 180 -6.56 -15.72 16.20
C ASP A 180 -7.97 -15.09 16.12
N GLY A 181 -8.49 -14.84 14.92
CA GLY A 181 -9.79 -14.21 14.71
C GLY A 181 -9.84 -12.72 15.09
N GLN A 182 -8.69 -12.09 15.29
CA GLN A 182 -8.56 -10.67 15.69
C GLN A 182 -7.55 -9.90 14.85
N SER A 183 -6.57 -10.59 14.26
CA SER A 183 -5.54 -9.98 13.43
C SER A 183 -5.93 -9.99 11.94
N LEU A 184 -5.63 -8.91 11.24
CA LEU A 184 -5.79 -8.76 9.80
C LEU A 184 -4.58 -8.05 9.22
N GLU A 185 -3.99 -8.64 8.19
CA GLU A 185 -2.77 -8.16 7.56
C GLU A 185 -3.08 -7.73 6.12
N LEU A 186 -2.60 -6.54 5.73
CA LEU A 186 -2.77 -5.97 4.40
C LEU A 186 -1.43 -5.86 3.67
N ARG A 187 -1.32 -6.57 2.54
CA ARG A 187 -0.16 -6.54 1.64
C ARG A 187 -0.38 -5.52 0.53
N ARG A 188 0.57 -4.60 0.27
CA ARG A 188 0.42 -3.63 -0.83
C ARG A 188 0.72 -4.30 -2.19
N PRO A 189 -0.19 -4.21 -3.18
CA PRO A 189 0.07 -4.77 -4.51
C PRO A 189 1.14 -3.94 -5.25
N GLY A 190 2.04 -4.60 -5.99
CA GLY A 190 2.94 -3.95 -6.95
C GLY A 190 4.39 -3.68 -6.51
N THR A 191 4.84 -4.16 -5.35
CA THR A 191 6.27 -4.11 -4.98
C THR A 191 6.87 -5.51 -5.05
N ALA A 192 7.93 -5.67 -5.84
CA ALA A 192 8.73 -6.90 -5.84
C ALA A 192 9.14 -7.22 -4.39
N ALA A 193 9.05 -8.50 -4.00
CA ALA A 193 9.16 -8.95 -2.62
C ALA A 193 10.43 -8.48 -1.87
N ALA A 194 11.47 -8.04 -2.58
CA ALA A 194 12.72 -7.53 -2.02
C ALA A 194 12.71 -6.03 -1.64
N LEU A 195 11.75 -5.22 -2.13
CA LEU A 195 11.61 -3.78 -1.81
C LEU A 195 10.22 -3.43 -1.25
N ALA A 196 9.37 -4.43 -1.01
CA ALA A 196 8.03 -4.20 -0.48
C ALA A 196 8.12 -3.65 0.95
N PRO A 197 7.47 -2.51 1.25
CA PRO A 197 7.32 -2.07 2.63
C PRO A 197 6.62 -3.17 3.43
N ALA A 198 6.99 -3.29 4.71
CA ALA A 198 6.39 -4.28 5.62
C ALA A 198 4.86 -4.29 5.51
N PRO A 199 4.25 -5.49 5.64
CA PRO A 199 2.79 -5.62 5.61
C PRO A 199 2.17 -4.78 6.74
N LEU A 200 0.95 -4.32 6.50
CA LEU A 200 0.27 -3.45 7.44
C LEU A 200 -0.67 -4.27 8.32
N ASP A 201 -0.29 -4.42 9.58
CA ASP A 201 -1.04 -5.20 10.57
C ASP A 201 -2.11 -4.37 11.25
N PHE A 202 -3.31 -4.93 11.34
CA PHE A 202 -4.47 -4.36 12.01
C PHE A 202 -5.04 -5.35 13.01
N THR A 203 -5.52 -4.84 14.14
CA THR A 203 -6.19 -5.65 15.17
C THR A 203 -7.61 -5.12 15.38
N PHE A 204 -8.57 -6.02 15.38
CA PHE A 204 -10.00 -5.74 15.53
C PHE A 204 -10.59 -6.58 16.67
N ASP A 205 -11.81 -6.25 17.12
CA ASP A 205 -12.51 -7.06 18.13
C ASP A 205 -12.80 -8.48 17.61
N LYS A 206 -13.17 -8.56 16.33
CA LYS A 206 -13.35 -9.81 15.58
C LYS A 206 -13.09 -9.60 14.09
N VAL A 207 -12.43 -10.57 13.47
CA VAL A 207 -12.14 -10.63 12.04
C VAL A 207 -12.87 -11.82 11.43
N PHE A 208 -13.78 -11.54 10.50
CA PHE A 208 -14.52 -12.54 9.74
C PHE A 208 -13.80 -12.82 8.42
N ALA A 209 -13.19 -13.99 8.32
CA ALA A 209 -12.54 -14.50 7.12
C ALA A 209 -13.53 -14.69 5.96
N PRO A 210 -13.07 -14.79 4.70
CA PRO A 210 -13.95 -14.96 3.53
C PRO A 210 -14.81 -16.23 3.58
N SER A 211 -14.37 -17.23 4.34
CA SER A 211 -15.08 -18.48 4.62
C SER A 211 -16.25 -18.33 5.62
N THR A 212 -16.35 -17.18 6.30
CA THR A 212 -17.37 -16.96 7.33
C THR A 212 -18.72 -16.65 6.69
N GLY A 213 -19.72 -17.49 6.99
CA GLY A 213 -21.10 -17.29 6.56
C GLY A 213 -21.81 -16.13 7.28
N GLN A 214 -22.92 -15.67 6.68
CA GLN A 214 -23.74 -14.59 7.24
C GLN A 214 -24.36 -14.97 8.61
N ALA A 215 -24.71 -16.24 8.81
CA ALA A 215 -25.31 -16.72 10.07
C ALA A 215 -24.35 -16.55 11.27
N ALA A 216 -23.11 -17.01 11.13
CA ALA A 216 -22.12 -16.88 12.20
C ALA A 216 -21.83 -15.41 12.57
N MET A 217 -21.86 -14.51 11.59
CA MET A 217 -21.77 -13.07 11.84
C MET A 217 -23.01 -12.54 12.55
N LEU A 218 -24.21 -13.00 12.15
CA LEU A 218 -25.46 -12.56 12.75
C LEU A 218 -25.55 -12.98 14.22
N ASP A 219 -25.09 -14.17 14.58
CA ASP A 219 -25.06 -14.65 15.97
C ASP A 219 -24.31 -13.68 16.90
N ASP A 220 -23.18 -13.12 16.45
CA ASP A 220 -22.43 -12.11 17.21
C ASP A 220 -23.14 -10.75 17.29
N VAL A 221 -24.01 -10.45 16.32
CA VAL A 221 -24.78 -9.19 16.25
C VAL A 221 -26.11 -9.31 17.02
N THR A 222 -26.63 -10.53 17.21
CA THR A 222 -27.89 -10.81 17.94
C THR A 222 -27.90 -10.21 19.35
N ASP A 223 -26.76 -10.27 20.04
CA ASP A 223 -26.52 -9.63 21.34
C ASP A 223 -26.90 -8.12 21.36
N PHE A 224 -26.62 -7.43 20.26
CA PHE A 224 -26.95 -6.01 20.10
C PHE A 224 -28.43 -5.79 19.75
N VAL A 225 -29.03 -6.71 18.99
CA VAL A 225 -30.46 -6.66 18.67
C VAL A 225 -31.28 -6.84 19.95
N GLN A 226 -30.91 -7.78 20.82
CA GLN A 226 -31.52 -7.95 22.14
C GLN A 226 -31.41 -6.66 22.96
N SER A 227 -30.23 -6.04 23.00
CA SER A 227 -30.05 -4.76 23.70
C SER A 227 -30.96 -3.65 23.14
N SER A 228 -31.22 -3.66 21.83
CA SER A 228 -32.16 -2.70 21.22
C SER A 228 -33.62 -2.97 21.58
N LEU A 229 -33.99 -4.23 21.86
CA LEU A 229 -35.33 -4.59 22.33
C LEU A 229 -35.52 -4.17 23.80
N ASP A 230 -34.45 -4.17 24.58
CA ASP A 230 -34.41 -3.73 25.98
C ASP A 230 -34.27 -2.20 26.12
N ASP A 231 -34.73 -1.41 25.12
CA ASP A 231 -34.70 0.06 25.07
C ASP A 231 -33.31 0.74 25.10
N TYR A 232 -32.23 0.00 24.81
CA TYR A 232 -30.90 0.61 24.65
C TYR A 232 -30.69 1.15 23.23
N ARG A 233 -30.05 2.32 23.13
CA ARG A 233 -29.68 2.92 21.84
C ARG A 233 -28.50 2.19 21.24
N VAL A 234 -28.77 1.37 20.24
CA VAL A 234 -27.77 0.59 19.49
C VAL A 234 -27.64 1.16 18.08
N GLY A 235 -26.41 1.27 17.58
CA GLY A 235 -26.12 1.68 16.21
C GLY A 235 -25.17 0.70 15.53
N LEU A 236 -25.57 0.19 14.36
CA LEU A 236 -24.73 -0.66 13.51
C LEU A 236 -24.39 0.09 12.22
N PHE A 237 -23.08 0.25 11.97
CA PHE A 237 -22.58 0.94 10.79
C PHE A 237 -21.70 0.00 9.97
N ALA A 238 -21.96 -0.08 8.67
CA ALA A 238 -21.10 -0.78 7.73
C ALA A 238 -20.24 0.22 6.95
N TYR A 239 -18.92 0.08 7.04
CA TYR A 239 -17.96 0.94 6.36
C TYR A 239 -17.16 0.16 5.31
N GLY A 240 -16.71 0.86 4.26
CA GLY A 240 -15.87 0.29 3.20
C GLY A 240 -16.15 0.87 1.82
N GLN A 241 -15.31 0.55 0.84
CA GLN A 241 -15.47 1.00 -0.55
C GLN A 241 -16.68 0.38 -1.27
N THR A 242 -17.09 0.94 -2.41
CA THR A 242 -18.12 0.34 -3.27
C THR A 242 -17.69 -1.07 -3.70
N GLY A 243 -18.62 -2.03 -3.62
CA GLY A 243 -18.33 -3.44 -3.91
C GLY A 243 -17.66 -4.23 -2.77
N SER A 244 -17.42 -3.64 -1.59
CA SER A 244 -16.81 -4.36 -0.45
C SER A 244 -17.77 -5.29 0.30
N GLY A 245 -19.06 -5.31 -0.04
CA GLY A 245 -20.05 -6.16 0.63
C GLY A 245 -20.83 -5.50 1.79
N LYS A 246 -20.82 -4.15 1.92
CA LYS A 246 -21.63 -3.43 2.93
C LYS A 246 -23.12 -3.79 2.88
N THR A 247 -23.74 -3.67 1.70
CA THR A 247 -25.17 -3.98 1.50
C THR A 247 -25.48 -5.45 1.78
N HIS A 248 -24.61 -6.35 1.31
CA HIS A 248 -24.72 -7.78 1.60
C HIS A 248 -24.63 -8.06 3.11
N THR A 249 -23.80 -7.31 3.83
CA THR A 249 -23.61 -7.47 5.26
C THR A 249 -24.82 -7.03 6.07
N VAL A 250 -25.42 -5.90 5.73
CA VAL A 250 -26.53 -5.32 6.51
C VAL A 250 -27.89 -5.85 6.07
N SER A 251 -28.12 -5.95 4.77
CA SER A 251 -29.43 -6.31 4.23
C SER A 251 -29.60 -7.84 4.10
N GLY A 252 -28.49 -8.58 3.96
CA GLY A 252 -28.50 -9.95 3.44
C GLY A 252 -29.09 -9.97 2.02
N ILE A 253 -28.60 -10.80 1.11
CA ILE A 253 -29.34 -10.95 -0.15
C ILE A 253 -30.66 -11.61 0.22
N LYS A 254 -31.78 -10.90 0.07
CA LYS A 254 -33.12 -11.48 0.10
C LYS A 254 -33.15 -12.57 -0.97
N VAL A 255 -32.97 -13.82 -0.55
CA VAL A 255 -33.39 -14.96 -1.36
C VAL A 255 -34.89 -14.81 -1.44
N VAL A 256 -35.39 -14.48 -2.64
CA VAL A 256 -36.79 -14.67 -2.96
C VAL A 256 -37.03 -16.17 -2.79
N LEU A 257 -37.49 -16.58 -1.61
CA LEU A 257 -38.09 -17.89 -1.45
C LEU A 257 -39.29 -17.88 -2.39
N ALA A 258 -39.35 -18.89 -3.26
CA ALA A 258 -40.39 -19.05 -4.25
C ALA A 258 -41.78 -19.33 -3.65
N ASP A 259 -42.01 -19.01 -2.38
CA ASP A 259 -43.26 -19.19 -1.66
C ASP A 259 -43.53 -17.98 -0.74
N GLY A 260 -43.93 -16.86 -1.36
CA GLY A 260 -45.06 -16.02 -0.94
C GLY A 260 -45.21 -15.44 0.48
N PHE A 261 -44.31 -15.66 1.44
CA PHE A 261 -44.45 -15.10 2.79
C PHE A 261 -43.26 -14.22 3.17
N ALA A 262 -43.46 -12.91 3.05
CA ALA A 262 -42.61 -11.91 3.68
C ALA A 262 -43.21 -11.58 5.06
N VAL A 263 -42.45 -11.83 6.12
CA VAL A 263 -42.73 -11.23 7.43
C VAL A 263 -41.73 -10.09 7.60
N SER A 264 -42.27 -8.88 7.82
CA SER A 264 -41.53 -7.63 8.05
C SER A 264 -40.87 -7.61 9.41
#